data_AF-A0ABD4TKU9-F1
#
_entry.id   AF-A0ABD4TKU9-F1
#
_cell.length_a   1.000
_cell.length_b   1.000
_cell.length_c   1.000
_cell.angle_alpha   90.00
_cell.angle_beta   90.00
_cell.angle_gamma   90.00
#
_symmetry.space_group_name_H-M   'P 1'
#
loop_
_entity.id
_entity.type
_entity.pdbx_description
1 polymer ?
#
loop_
_entity_poly.entity_id
_entity_poly.type
_entity_poly.pdbx_seq_one_letter_code
_entity_poly.pdbx_strand_id
1 'polypeptide(L)' 'MSVQYIYDSAGKKTGVIIPIDLWETLQDKRLAEEPVGISDPGKYRGIYRDLKVDLKTEIRKLRDEWTRI' A
#
# COMPACT_ATOMS: atom_id res chain seq x y z
N MET A 1 11.22 5.10 -28.53
CA MET A 1 12.09 4.08 -27.89
C MET A 1 11.20 2.88 -27.56
N SER A 2 11.60 1.65 -27.87
CA SER A 2 10.77 0.44 -27.70
C SER A 2 11.05 -0.27 -26.37
N VAL A 3 10.13 -1.15 -25.93
CA VAL A 3 10.32 -2.02 -24.78
C VAL A 3 11.41 -3.05 -25.08
N GLN A 4 12.39 -3.18 -24.20
CA GLN A 4 13.48 -4.16 -24.31
C GLN A 4 13.43 -5.15 -23.16
N TYR A 5 13.72 -6.41 -23.44
CA TYR A 5 13.76 -7.46 -22.41
C TYR A 5 15.21 -7.87 -22.15
N ILE A 6 15.53 -8.03 -20.87
CA ILE A 6 16.80 -8.58 -20.41
C ILE A 6 16.56 -10.06 -20.15
N TYR A 7 17.48 -10.89 -20.66
CA TYR A 7 17.42 -12.35 -20.55
C TYR A 7 18.62 -12.85 -19.75
N ASP A 8 18.44 -13.93 -18.99
CA ASP A 8 19.55 -14.65 -18.36
C ASP A 8 20.29 -15.55 -19.37
N SER A 9 21.36 -16.20 -18.90
CA SER A 9 22.15 -17.14 -19.70
C SER A 9 21.36 -18.35 -20.20
N ALA A 10 20.19 -18.64 -19.62
CA ALA A 10 19.29 -19.71 -20.04
C ALA A 10 18.20 -19.20 -21.02
N GLY A 11 18.21 -17.92 -21.38
CA GLY A 11 17.22 -17.30 -22.27
C GLY A 11 15.89 -16.98 -21.59
N LYS A 12 15.82 -17.00 -20.26
CA LYS A 12 14.62 -16.61 -19.51
C LYS A 12 14.62 -15.10 -19.27
N LYS A 13 13.45 -14.47 -19.43
CA LYS A 13 13.27 -13.03 -19.16
C LYS A 13 13.49 -12.75 -17.67
N THR A 14 14.46 -11.93 -17.35
CA THR A 14 14.80 -11.52 -15.97
C THR A 14 14.48 -10.06 -15.70
N GLY A 15 14.43 -9.22 -16.73
CA GLY A 15 14.12 -7.81 -16.59
C GLY A 15 13.51 -7.20 -17.84
N VAL A 16 13.01 -5.99 -17.70
CA VAL A 16 12.45 -5.20 -18.81
C VAL A 16 12.90 -3.75 -18.66
N ILE A 17 13.33 -3.15 -19.77
CA ILE A 17 13.60 -1.73 -19.90
C ILE A 17 12.43 -1.15 -20.70
N ILE A 18 11.72 -0.22 -20.07
CA ILE A 18 10.55 0.45 -20.66
C ILE A 18 10.82 1.96 -20.78
N PRO A 19 10.27 2.63 -21.81
CA PRO A 19 10.27 4.08 -21.89
C PRO A 19 9.52 4.70 -20.69
N ILE A 20 9.96 5.88 -20.25
CA ILE A 20 9.39 6.54 -19.06
C ILE A 20 7.90 6.87 -19.23
N ASP A 21 7.48 7.32 -20.41
CA ASP A 21 6.08 7.62 -20.71
C ASP A 21 5.17 6.38 -20.53
N LEU A 22 5.68 5.19 -20.87
CA LEU A 22 4.95 3.95 -20.67
C LEU A 22 4.91 3.53 -19.19
N TRP A 23 5.98 3.81 -18.44
CA TRP A 23 6.00 3.55 -17.00
C TRP A 23 5.00 4.44 -16.25
N GLU A 24 4.96 5.74 -16.57
CA GLU A 24 4.06 6.70 -15.93
C GLU A 24 2.59 6.34 -16.18
N THR A 25 2.22 6.04 -17.42
CA THR A 25 0.85 5.61 -17.75
C THR A 25 0.43 4.30 -17.08
N LEU A 26 1.36 3.39 -16.77
CA LEU A 26 1.09 2.16 -16.01
C LEU A 26 0.92 2.45 -14.51
N GLN A 27 1.68 3.39 -13.95
CA GLN A 27 1.53 3.83 -12.56
C GLN A 27 0.18 4.50 -12.33
N ASP A 28 -0.24 5.38 -13.23
CA ASP A 28 -1.52 6.07 -13.13
C ASP A 28 -2.70 5.09 -13.16
N LYS A 29 -2.61 4.04 -13.99
CA LYS A 29 -3.61 2.96 -14.02
C LYS A 29 -3.61 2.12 -12.75
N ARG A 30 -2.44 1.81 -12.20
CA ARG A 30 -2.32 1.03 -10.96
C ARG A 30 -2.85 1.79 -9.74
N LEU A 31 -2.61 3.10 -9.67
CA LEU A 31 -3.15 3.97 -8.61
C LEU A 31 -4.67 4.15 -8.72
N ALA A 32 -5.24 3.99 -9.91
CA ALA A 32 -6.70 4.02 -10.10
C ALA A 32 -7.39 2.70 -9.68
N GLU A 33 -6.67 1.57 -9.68
CA GLU A 33 -7.24 0.24 -9.41
C GLU A 33 -7.07 -0.23 -7.95
N GLU A 34 -6.08 0.30 -7.21
CA GLU A 34 -5.89 -0.05 -5.79
C GLU A 34 -5.88 1.21 -4.91
N PRO A 35 -6.88 1.42 -4.05
CA PRO A 35 -6.65 2.27 -2.89
C PRO A 35 -5.56 1.60 -2.05
N VAL A 36 -4.37 2.19 -2.01
CA VAL A 36 -3.35 1.87 -1.01
C VAL A 36 -3.92 2.32 0.34
N GLY A 37 -4.69 1.43 0.96
CA GLY A 37 -5.42 1.71 2.18
C GLY A 37 -6.56 0.72 2.37
N ILE A 38 -6.80 0.34 3.63
CA ILE A 38 -7.96 -0.47 4.01
C ILE A 38 -9.21 0.28 3.53
N SER A 39 -9.87 -0.25 2.50
CA SER A 39 -11.01 0.38 1.83
C SER A 39 -12.25 0.54 2.73
N ASP A 40 -12.29 -0.17 3.86
CA ASP A 40 -13.26 0.05 4.92
C ASP A 40 -12.70 -0.39 6.29
N PRO A 41 -12.12 0.53 7.08
CA PRO A 41 -11.67 0.25 8.44
C PRO A 41 -12.81 -0.27 9.33
N GLY A 42 -14.07 0.01 8.97
CA GLY A 42 -15.27 -0.46 9.64
C GLY A 42 -15.44 -1.98 9.62
N LYS A 43 -14.91 -2.69 8.62
CA LYS A 43 -14.95 -4.17 8.56
C LYS A 43 -14.12 -4.83 9.66
N TYR A 44 -13.07 -4.17 10.13
CA TYR A 44 -12.22 -4.63 11.24
C TYR A 44 -12.71 -4.12 12.60
N ARG A 45 -13.74 -3.26 12.60
CA ARG A 45 -14.39 -2.77 13.83
C ARG A 45 -15.08 -3.87 14.62
N GLY A 46 -15.29 -5.06 14.04
CA GLY A 46 -15.81 -6.23 14.76
C GLY A 46 -14.99 -6.58 16.01
N ILE A 47 -13.66 -6.48 15.93
CA ILE A 47 -12.74 -6.73 17.06
C ILE A 47 -12.95 -5.68 18.18
N TYR A 48 -13.27 -4.44 17.81
CA TYR A 48 -13.46 -3.34 18.74
C TYR A 48 -14.92 -3.14 19.19
N ARG A 49 -15.87 -3.90 18.63
CA ARG A 49 -17.30 -3.71 18.89
C ARG A 49 -17.73 -4.27 20.24
N ASP A 50 -17.09 -5.35 20.67
CA ASP A 50 -17.35 -6.01 21.96
C ASP A 50 -16.38 -5.54 23.06
N LEU A 51 -15.33 -4.80 22.69
CA LEU A 51 -14.49 -4.07 23.62
C LEU A 51 -15.32 -2.90 24.16
N LYS A 52 -15.80 -3.01 25.40
CA LYS A 52 -16.31 -1.86 26.19
C LYS A 52 -15.15 -0.93 26.56
N VAL A 53 -14.45 -0.42 25.57
CA VAL A 53 -13.32 0.49 25.75
C VAL A 53 -13.81 1.89 25.46
N ASP A 54 -13.57 2.78 26.42
CA ASP A 54 -13.74 4.21 26.18
C ASP A 54 -12.67 4.67 25.19
N LEU A 55 -13.07 4.71 23.91
CA LEU A 55 -12.22 5.10 22.79
C LEU A 55 -11.50 6.42 23.05
N LYS A 56 -12.14 7.35 23.76
CA LYS A 56 -11.55 8.67 24.06
C LYS A 56 -10.35 8.55 24.99
N THR A 57 -10.42 7.67 25.97
CA THR A 57 -9.34 7.41 26.92
C THR A 57 -8.20 6.66 26.24
N GLU A 58 -8.50 5.69 25.40
CA GLU A 58 -7.47 4.89 24.71
C GLU A 58 -6.71 5.70 23.66
N ILE A 59 -7.40 6.56 22.90
CA ILE A 59 -6.75 7.49 21.95
C ILE A 59 -5.81 8.44 22.68
N ARG A 60 -6.18 8.91 23.89
CA ARG A 60 -5.31 9.78 24.70
C ARG A 60 -4.06 9.05 25.17
N LYS A 61 -4.19 7.82 25.69
CA LYS A 61 -3.05 7.01 26.11
C LYS A 61 -2.06 6.76 24.98
N LEU A 62 -2.55 6.35 23.80
CA LEU A 62 -1.70 6.12 22.63
C LEU A 62 -0.95 7.40 22.21
N ARG A 63 -1.60 8.55 22.28
CA ARG A 63 -0.96 9.85 22.00
C ARG A 63 0.08 10.20 23.06
N ASP A 64 -0.21 9.99 24.33
CA ASP A 64 0.71 10.27 25.42
C ASP A 64 1.93 9.34 25.38
N GLU A 65 1.75 8.06 25.02
CA GLU A 65 2.84 7.11 24.76
C GLU A 65 3.73 7.59 23.62
N TRP A 66 3.15 8.08 22.52
CA TRP A 66 3.90 8.60 21.37
C TRP A 66 4.65 9.91 21.66
N THR A 67 4.10 10.78 22.51
CA THR A 67 4.69 12.09 22.83
C THR A 67 5.74 12.02 23.94
N ARG A 68 5.97 10.84 24.52
CA ARG A 68 6.99 10.57 25.54
C ARG A 68 8.37 10.20 24.94
N ILE A 69 8.54 10.35 23.64
CA ILE A 69 9.84 10.27 22.93
C ILE A 69 10.44 11.66 22.80
#